data_AF-A0A4P5QFC4-F1
#
_entry.id   AF-A0A4P5QFC4-F1
#
_cell.length_a   1.000
_cell.length_b   1.000
_cell.length_c   1.000
_cell.angle_alpha   90.00
_cell.angle_beta   90.00
_cell.angle_gamma   90.00
#
_symmetry.space_group_name_H-M   'P 1'
#
loop_
_entity.id
_entity.type
_entity.pdbx_description
1 polymer ?
#
loop_
_entity_poly.entity_id
_entity_poly.type
_entity_poly.pdbx_seq_one_letter_code
_entity_poly.pdbx_strand_id
1 'polypeptide(L)'
;MSDVNPVGISVTATPEKGLSALPNIEFYGDETMPGFGAVPRQWPGRSQFAGTYDENWQRHRAPLLPDDLDERYWQCTPPPMYAGGRLKGGEVVSLGNLTPSDYGHNGLLIFALPRLVPAFSTQFYDGRIRLHQATLHTVIIEPDFPRVSMVWHSALPCHHLVNQLESTTVSEKPLLSVKTKALPVQFPEWEALL
;
A
#
# COMPACT_ATOMS: atom_id res chain seq x y z
N MET A 1 -3.17 -14.79 29.51
CA MET A 1 -2.66 -15.82 28.59
C MET A 1 -3.60 -15.86 27.42
N SER A 2 -3.06 -15.93 26.23
CA SER A 2 -3.26 -14.82 25.32
C SER A 2 -3.28 -15.27 23.87
N ASP A 3 -4.24 -16.09 23.45
CA ASP A 3 -4.40 -16.53 22.04
C ASP A 3 -4.16 -15.36 21.05
N VAL A 4 -3.41 -15.53 19.98
CA VAL A 4 -2.86 -14.38 19.25
C VAL A 4 -3.70 -14.06 18.02
N ASN A 5 -4.10 -12.79 17.88
CA ASN A 5 -4.76 -12.22 16.70
C ASN A 5 -3.71 -11.56 15.78
N PRO A 6 -3.81 -11.54 14.42
CA PRO A 6 -2.78 -11.02 13.49
C PRO A 6 -2.30 -9.57 13.64
N VAL A 7 -2.76 -8.85 14.67
CA VAL A 7 -2.28 -7.52 15.07
C VAL A 7 -1.43 -7.59 16.36
N GLY A 8 -1.08 -8.78 16.85
CA GLY A 8 -0.33 -8.97 18.09
C GLY A 8 -1.15 -8.66 19.35
N ILE A 9 -2.49 -8.85 19.32
CA ILE A 9 -3.34 -8.66 20.50
C ILE A 9 -3.50 -10.01 21.20
N SER A 10 -3.12 -10.04 22.48
CA SER A 10 -3.32 -11.11 23.44
C SER A 10 -4.80 -11.51 23.56
N VAL A 11 -5.17 -12.76 23.33
CA VAL A 11 -6.50 -13.30 23.69
C VAL A 11 -6.46 -13.64 25.17
N THR A 12 -7.27 -14.56 25.65
CA THR A 12 -7.65 -14.68 27.04
C THR A 12 -7.66 -16.15 27.37
N ALA A 13 -7.05 -16.52 28.50
CA ALA A 13 -6.57 -17.87 28.79
C ALA A 13 -7.69 -18.89 29.04
N THR A 14 -8.92 -18.40 28.99
CA THR A 14 -10.16 -19.04 29.40
C THR A 14 -11.25 -18.53 28.45
N PRO A 15 -11.38 -19.12 27.24
CA PRO A 15 -12.50 -18.79 26.38
C PRO A 15 -13.82 -19.26 27.03
N GLU A 16 -14.86 -18.43 26.98
CA GLU A 16 -16.19 -18.85 27.40
C GLU A 16 -16.68 -20.01 26.51
N LYS A 17 -17.41 -20.95 27.13
CA LYS A 17 -17.94 -22.17 26.49
C LYS A 17 -18.81 -21.79 25.27
N GLY A 18 -18.34 -22.08 24.06
CA GLY A 18 -19.12 -21.88 22.82
C GLY A 18 -18.45 -21.11 21.69
N LEU A 19 -17.21 -20.64 21.86
CA LEU A 19 -16.43 -20.03 20.77
C LEU A 19 -15.84 -21.12 19.86
N SER A 20 -16.21 -21.05 18.59
CA SER A 20 -15.97 -22.03 17.52
C SER A 20 -14.49 -22.37 17.32
N ALA A 21 -14.22 -23.65 17.05
CA ALA A 21 -12.95 -24.16 16.51
C ALA A 21 -12.72 -23.61 15.09
N LEU A 22 -12.25 -22.37 15.00
CA LEU A 22 -11.64 -21.86 13.77
C LEU A 22 -10.22 -22.45 13.65
N PRO A 23 -9.71 -22.66 12.43
CA PRO A 23 -8.41 -23.30 12.22
C PRO A 23 -7.32 -22.55 12.99
N ASN A 24 -6.56 -23.31 13.79
CA ASN A 24 -5.38 -22.83 14.51
C ASN A 24 -4.42 -22.17 13.51
N ILE A 25 -4.24 -20.85 13.64
CA ILE A 25 -3.10 -20.16 13.03
C ILE A 25 -1.98 -20.28 14.05
N GLU A 26 -1.04 -21.19 13.81
CA GLU A 26 0.15 -21.34 14.64
C GLU A 26 1.22 -20.35 14.17
N PHE A 27 1.62 -19.44 15.06
CA PHE A 27 2.72 -18.49 14.80
C PHE A 27 4.04 -19.11 15.27
N TYR A 28 5.00 -19.25 14.36
CA TYR A 28 6.34 -19.76 14.67
C TYR A 28 7.28 -18.60 14.98
N GLY A 29 7.72 -18.48 16.24
CA GLY A 29 8.81 -17.60 16.67
C GLY A 29 8.43 -16.12 16.83
N ASP A 30 8.72 -15.60 18.03
CA ASP A 30 8.55 -14.21 18.49
C ASP A 30 7.14 -13.61 18.33
N GLU A 31 6.38 -13.59 19.43
CA GLU A 31 5.00 -13.08 19.55
C GLU A 31 4.83 -11.59 19.17
N THR A 32 5.91 -10.92 18.75
CA THR A 32 5.98 -9.49 18.47
C THR A 32 6.00 -9.12 16.98
N MET A 33 6.27 -10.06 16.06
CA MET A 33 6.32 -9.72 14.63
C MET A 33 4.97 -9.94 13.94
N PRO A 34 4.41 -8.90 13.30
CA PRO A 34 3.17 -9.07 12.54
C PRO A 34 3.39 -9.95 11.31
N GLY A 35 2.43 -10.83 11.01
CA GLY A 35 2.41 -11.58 9.76
C GLY A 35 2.07 -10.69 8.55
N PHE A 36 2.31 -11.19 7.34
CA PHE A 36 2.01 -10.48 6.09
C PHE A 36 0.52 -10.55 5.66
N GLY A 37 -0.34 -11.10 6.50
CA GLY A 37 -1.76 -11.23 6.23
C GLY A 37 -2.50 -9.89 6.29
N ALA A 38 -3.51 -9.72 5.44
CA ALA A 38 -4.35 -8.53 5.48
C ALA A 38 -5.23 -8.50 6.75
N VAL A 39 -5.23 -7.38 7.46
CA VAL A 39 -6.09 -7.10 8.61
C VAL A 39 -7.51 -6.78 8.11
N PRO A 40 -8.56 -7.52 8.54
CA PRO A 40 -9.94 -7.25 8.13
C PRO A 40 -10.46 -5.87 8.59
N ARG A 41 -11.35 -5.25 7.81
CA ARG A 41 -11.87 -3.89 8.06
C ARG A 41 -12.60 -3.74 9.40
N GLN A 42 -13.32 -4.77 9.82
CA GLN A 42 -14.11 -4.76 11.04
C GLN A 42 -13.27 -4.93 12.32
N TRP A 43 -11.98 -5.25 12.18
CA TRP A 43 -11.12 -5.47 13.35
C TRP A 43 -10.71 -4.16 14.00
N PRO A 44 -10.53 -4.13 15.33
CA PRO A 44 -10.22 -2.89 16.07
C PRO A 44 -9.02 -2.13 15.52
N GLY A 45 -8.00 -2.82 15.01
CA GLY A 45 -6.82 -2.19 14.38
C GLY A 45 -7.13 -1.34 13.15
N ARG A 46 -8.33 -1.46 12.56
CA ARG A 46 -8.81 -0.67 11.43
C ARG A 46 -10.11 0.07 11.73
N SER A 47 -11.11 -0.61 12.30
CA SER A 47 -12.45 -0.05 12.50
C SER A 47 -12.45 1.20 13.38
N GLN A 48 -11.50 1.33 14.30
CA GLN A 48 -11.32 2.56 15.11
C GLN A 48 -11.05 3.82 14.28
N PHE A 49 -10.58 3.67 13.03
CA PHE A 49 -10.26 4.76 12.11
C PHE A 49 -11.41 5.06 11.12
N ALA A 50 -12.52 4.33 11.18
CA ALA A 50 -13.60 4.44 10.21
C ALA A 50 -14.38 5.77 10.29
N GLY A 51 -14.22 6.52 11.39
CA GLY A 51 -15.01 7.71 11.71
C GLY A 51 -16.38 7.38 12.31
N THR A 52 -17.17 8.42 12.57
CA THR A 52 -18.45 8.31 13.30
C THR A 52 -19.65 8.33 12.34
N TYR A 53 -20.48 7.29 12.41
CA TYR A 53 -21.69 7.12 11.59
C TYR A 53 -22.98 7.21 12.42
N ASP A 54 -23.21 8.35 13.06
CA ASP A 54 -24.38 8.60 13.92
C ASP A 54 -25.58 9.23 13.18
N GLU A 55 -26.63 9.61 13.90
CA GLU A 55 -27.79 10.29 13.32
C GLU A 55 -27.44 11.62 12.64
N ASN A 56 -26.44 12.34 13.13
CA ASN A 56 -26.02 13.61 12.55
C ASN A 56 -25.37 13.37 11.19
N TRP A 57 -24.49 12.37 11.07
CA TRP A 57 -23.95 11.91 9.80
C TRP A 57 -25.09 11.50 8.85
N GLN A 58 -26.07 10.72 9.31
CA GLN A 58 -27.19 10.27 8.49
C GLN A 58 -28.01 11.44 7.92
N ARG A 59 -28.28 12.48 8.72
CA ARG A 59 -29.12 13.62 8.30
C ARG A 59 -28.40 14.61 7.39
N HIS A 60 -27.10 14.83 7.61
CA HIS A 60 -26.40 15.97 7.02
C HIS A 60 -25.23 15.60 6.09
N ARG A 61 -24.72 14.36 6.14
CA ARG A 61 -23.50 13.97 5.43
C ARG A 61 -23.66 12.76 4.53
N ALA A 62 -24.51 11.81 4.90
CA ALA A 62 -24.80 10.66 4.07
C ALA A 62 -25.20 11.11 2.64
N PRO A 63 -24.68 10.47 1.59
CA PRO A 63 -23.88 9.23 1.57
C PRO A 63 -22.35 9.42 1.59
N LEU A 64 -21.84 10.61 1.93
CA LEU A 64 -20.39 10.87 1.96
C LEU A 64 -19.72 10.28 3.20
N LEU A 65 -18.40 10.12 3.15
CA LEU A 65 -17.59 9.68 4.30
C LEU A 65 -17.72 10.66 5.49
N PRO A 66 -17.64 10.16 6.74
CA PRO A 66 -17.55 11.00 7.93
C PRO A 66 -16.35 11.96 7.86
N ASP A 67 -16.49 13.12 8.49
CA ASP A 67 -15.43 14.13 8.55
C ASP A 67 -14.23 13.69 9.41
N ASP A 68 -14.45 12.80 10.37
CA ASP A 68 -13.46 12.27 11.31
C ASP A 68 -12.86 10.93 10.86
N LEU A 69 -13.12 10.48 9.63
CA LEU A 69 -12.48 9.30 9.07
C LEU A 69 -10.97 9.54 8.94
N ASP A 70 -10.19 8.60 9.47
CA ASP A 70 -8.74 8.61 9.38
C ASP A 70 -8.28 7.69 8.24
N GLU A 71 -7.37 8.17 7.37
CA GLU A 71 -6.88 7.41 6.20
C GLU A 71 -6.26 6.06 6.57
N ARG A 72 -5.79 5.89 7.82
CA ARG A 72 -5.31 4.61 8.36
C ARG A 72 -6.35 3.50 8.28
N TYR A 73 -7.64 3.82 8.23
CA TYR A 73 -8.72 2.85 7.97
C TYR A 73 -8.47 2.00 6.71
N TRP A 74 -7.88 2.60 5.68
CA TRP A 74 -7.60 1.94 4.40
C TRP A 74 -6.36 1.06 4.42
N GLN A 75 -5.51 1.17 5.45
CA GLN A 75 -4.34 0.32 5.59
C GLN A 75 -4.74 -1.09 5.99
N CYS A 76 -4.41 -2.06 5.14
CA CYS A 76 -4.70 -3.48 5.38
C CYS A 76 -3.60 -4.18 6.17
N THR A 77 -2.55 -3.48 6.59
CA THR A 77 -1.40 -4.04 7.29
C THR A 77 -1.31 -3.46 8.72
N PRO A 78 -0.55 -4.02 9.66
CA PRO A 78 -0.33 -3.38 10.95
C PRO A 78 0.63 -2.18 10.87
N PRO A 79 0.62 -1.27 11.86
CA PRO A 79 1.34 0.00 11.80
C PRO A 79 2.84 -0.04 11.46
N PRO A 80 3.63 -1.01 11.96
CA PRO A 80 5.05 -1.10 11.60
C PRO A 80 5.31 -1.35 10.10
N MET A 81 4.31 -1.85 9.37
CA MET A 81 4.39 -2.16 7.94
C MET A 81 3.82 -1.04 7.05
N TYR A 82 3.44 0.10 7.63
CA TYR A 82 3.02 1.26 6.85
C TYR A 82 4.22 1.84 6.11
N ALA A 83 4.03 2.17 4.84
CA ALA A 83 4.97 3.00 4.14
C ALA A 83 5.08 4.36 4.87
N GLY A 84 6.30 4.87 5.03
CA GLY A 84 6.55 6.18 5.66
C GLY A 84 6.01 7.39 4.89
N GLY A 85 5.21 7.17 3.85
CA GLY A 85 4.59 8.17 3.00
C GLY A 85 4.16 7.57 1.66
N ARG A 86 3.70 8.45 0.76
CA ARG A 86 3.41 8.06 -0.62
C ARG A 86 4.69 7.76 -1.37
N LEU A 87 4.73 6.59 -1.99
CA LEU A 87 5.81 6.20 -2.90
C LEU A 87 5.81 7.11 -4.14
N LYS A 88 6.99 7.35 -4.70
CA LYS A 88 7.23 8.26 -5.83
C LYS A 88 8.03 7.62 -6.97
N GLY A 89 8.59 6.43 -6.76
CA GLY A 89 9.58 5.83 -7.63
C GLY A 89 10.99 6.33 -7.30
N GLY A 90 11.99 5.47 -7.51
CA GLY A 90 13.38 5.68 -7.11
C GLY A 90 13.70 5.30 -5.66
N GLU A 91 12.72 4.87 -4.87
CA GLU A 91 12.98 4.24 -3.56
C GLU A 91 13.80 2.96 -3.74
N VAL A 92 14.68 2.69 -2.77
CA VAL A 92 15.44 1.44 -2.70
C VAL A 92 14.56 0.39 -2.02
N VAL A 93 14.46 -0.77 -2.65
CA VAL A 93 13.77 -1.95 -2.15
C VAL A 93 14.82 -3.01 -1.85
N SER A 94 14.73 -3.60 -0.66
CA SER A 94 15.56 -4.73 -0.22
C SER A 94 14.65 -5.88 0.21
N LEU A 95 14.92 -7.07 -0.29
CA LEU A 95 14.19 -8.30 -0.02
C LEU A 95 15.18 -9.37 0.48
N GLY A 96 15.08 -9.76 1.75
CA GLY A 96 15.92 -10.79 2.34
C GLY A 96 15.16 -12.12 2.46
N ASN A 97 15.70 -13.20 1.89
CA ASN A 97 15.12 -14.55 1.88
C ASN A 97 13.68 -14.64 1.32
N LEU A 98 13.26 -13.67 0.50
CA LEU A 98 11.93 -13.66 -0.11
C LEU A 98 11.93 -14.09 -1.58
N THR A 99 13.10 -14.33 -2.16
CA THR A 99 13.30 -14.59 -3.59
C THR A 99 14.16 -15.85 -3.79
N PRO A 100 14.05 -16.55 -4.92
CA PRO A 100 15.02 -17.57 -5.34
C PRO A 100 16.46 -17.09 -5.21
N SER A 101 17.35 -18.00 -4.80
CA SER A 101 18.73 -17.71 -4.43
C SER A 101 19.62 -17.20 -5.58
N ASP A 102 19.18 -17.39 -6.82
CA ASP A 102 19.89 -16.97 -8.04
C ASP A 102 19.58 -15.52 -8.44
N TYR A 103 18.54 -14.90 -7.90
CA TYR A 103 18.20 -13.50 -8.20
C TYR A 103 18.94 -12.49 -7.32
N GLY A 104 19.34 -12.91 -6.12
CA GLY A 104 20.06 -12.09 -5.14
C GLY A 104 21.48 -12.60 -4.86
N HIS A 105 22.22 -11.86 -4.04
CA HIS A 105 23.47 -12.34 -3.46
C HIS A 105 23.25 -12.66 -1.98
N ASN A 106 23.66 -13.83 -1.52
CA ASN A 106 23.48 -14.30 -0.13
C ASN A 106 22.01 -14.17 0.36
N GLY A 107 21.04 -14.51 -0.47
CA GLY A 107 19.61 -14.41 -0.10
C GLY A 107 19.04 -12.98 -0.11
N LEU A 108 19.81 -11.97 -0.52
CA LEU A 108 19.40 -10.58 -0.53
C LEU A 108 19.27 -10.04 -1.97
N LEU A 109 18.10 -9.53 -2.32
CA LEU A 109 17.83 -8.83 -3.58
C LEU A 109 17.58 -7.34 -3.31
N ILE A 110 18.35 -6.48 -3.97
CA ILE A 110 18.30 -5.02 -3.80
C ILE A 110 18.14 -4.36 -5.16
N PHE A 111 17.16 -3.47 -5.28
CA PHE A 111 16.96 -2.68 -6.50
C PHE A 111 16.32 -1.33 -6.18
N ALA A 112 16.36 -0.39 -7.13
CA ALA A 112 15.58 0.84 -7.05
C ALA A 112 14.30 0.68 -7.86
N LEU A 113 13.17 1.18 -7.33
CA LEU A 113 11.95 1.32 -8.11
C LEU A 113 12.22 2.21 -9.34
N PRO A 114 11.76 1.82 -10.53
CA PRO A 114 11.79 2.69 -11.69
C PRO A 114 11.17 4.05 -11.39
N ARG A 115 11.83 5.14 -11.80
CA ARG A 115 11.32 6.49 -11.62
C ARG A 115 10.72 6.97 -12.93
N LEU A 116 9.39 6.86 -13.03
CA LEU A 116 8.61 7.30 -14.18
C LEU A 116 7.74 8.50 -13.81
N VAL A 117 7.58 9.44 -14.74
CA VAL A 117 6.67 10.60 -14.57
C VAL A 117 5.68 10.62 -15.73
N PRO A 118 4.58 9.86 -15.64
CA PRO A 118 3.52 9.91 -16.63
C PRO A 118 2.83 11.28 -16.63
N ALA A 119 2.61 11.84 -17.80
CA ALA A 119 1.85 13.05 -18.03
C ALA A 119 0.63 12.74 -18.89
N PHE A 120 -0.48 13.40 -18.57
CA PHE A 120 -1.74 13.19 -19.23
C PHE A 120 -2.19 14.51 -19.85
N SER A 121 -2.55 14.45 -21.12
CA SER A 121 -3.15 15.56 -21.87
C SER A 121 -4.49 15.10 -22.40
N THR A 122 -5.56 15.65 -21.84
CA THR A 122 -6.93 15.31 -22.21
C THR A 122 -7.53 16.43 -23.05
N GLN A 123 -7.95 16.09 -24.27
CA GLN A 123 -8.58 16.98 -25.23
C GLN A 123 -10.10 16.85 -25.12
N PHE A 124 -10.78 17.99 -25.24
CA PHE A 124 -12.24 18.10 -25.31
C PHE A 124 -12.67 18.46 -26.73
N TYR A 125 -13.90 18.09 -27.12
CA TYR A 125 -14.46 18.40 -28.44
C TYR A 125 -14.56 19.92 -28.74
N ASP A 126 -14.58 20.76 -27.71
CA ASP A 126 -14.53 22.22 -27.85
C ASP A 126 -13.11 22.78 -28.10
N GLY A 127 -12.12 21.90 -28.26
CA GLY A 127 -10.71 22.22 -28.50
C GLY A 127 -9.91 22.51 -27.24
N ARG A 128 -10.52 22.50 -26.04
CA ARG A 128 -9.78 22.72 -24.80
C ARG A 128 -8.88 21.52 -24.48
N ILE A 129 -7.72 21.81 -23.93
CA ILE A 129 -6.78 20.80 -23.43
C ILE A 129 -6.61 20.97 -21.93
N ARG A 130 -6.69 19.86 -21.20
CA ARG A 130 -6.42 19.78 -19.76
C ARG A 130 -5.25 18.86 -19.49
N LEU A 131 -4.22 19.43 -18.89
CA LEU A 131 -3.06 18.68 -18.42
C LEU A 131 -3.31 18.22 -16.97
N HIS A 132 -3.00 16.97 -16.69
CA HIS A 132 -3.04 16.42 -15.35
C HIS A 132 -1.90 15.42 -15.14
N GLN A 133 -1.56 15.18 -13.88
CA GLN A 133 -0.46 14.31 -13.47
C GLN A 133 -1.01 13.11 -12.72
N ALA A 134 -0.35 11.97 -12.87
CA ALA A 134 -0.66 10.82 -12.04
C ALA A 134 0.28 10.74 -10.84
N THR A 135 -0.25 10.20 -9.75
CA THR A 135 0.54 9.81 -8.58
C THR A 135 0.75 8.31 -8.60
N LEU A 136 1.95 7.85 -8.23
CA LEU A 136 2.20 6.43 -8.00
C LEU A 136 1.25 5.96 -6.89
N HIS A 137 0.44 4.96 -7.21
CA HIS A 137 -0.64 4.48 -6.36
C HIS A 137 -0.33 3.09 -5.81
N THR A 138 0.12 2.18 -6.68
CA THR A 138 0.41 0.80 -6.29
C THR A 138 1.81 0.40 -6.74
N VAL A 139 2.53 -0.30 -5.87
CA VAL A 139 3.73 -1.06 -6.21
C VAL A 139 3.46 -2.50 -5.82
N ILE A 140 3.60 -3.42 -6.76
CA ILE A 140 3.46 -4.86 -6.57
C ILE A 140 4.83 -5.44 -6.84
N ILE A 141 5.37 -6.14 -5.84
CA ILE A 141 6.63 -6.87 -5.94
C ILE A 141 6.25 -8.34 -6.04
N GLU A 142 6.71 -9.00 -7.09
CA GLU A 142 6.53 -10.42 -7.29
C GLU A 142 7.91 -11.06 -7.08
N PRO A 143 8.20 -11.63 -5.91
CA PRO A 143 9.58 -11.99 -5.61
C PRO A 143 9.98 -13.35 -6.22
N ASP A 144 9.01 -14.21 -6.55
CA ASP A 144 9.23 -15.47 -7.28
C ASP A 144 9.57 -15.26 -8.76
N PHE A 145 9.19 -14.11 -9.32
CA PHE A 145 9.47 -13.72 -10.70
C PHE A 145 10.04 -12.30 -10.63
N PRO A 146 11.35 -12.05 -10.82
CA PRO A 146 12.04 -10.83 -10.38
C PRO A 146 11.50 -9.60 -11.12
N ARG A 147 10.35 -9.12 -10.66
CA ARG A 147 9.43 -8.25 -11.39
C ARG A 147 8.75 -7.33 -10.40
N VAL A 148 8.66 -6.09 -10.82
CA VAL A 148 7.90 -5.05 -10.13
C VAL A 148 6.87 -4.48 -11.08
N SER A 149 5.63 -4.41 -10.62
CA SER A 149 4.53 -3.77 -11.34
C SER A 149 4.13 -2.49 -10.60
N MET A 150 4.07 -1.37 -11.32
CA MET A 150 3.75 -0.07 -10.74
C MET A 150 2.53 0.52 -11.43
N VAL A 151 1.59 1.06 -10.65
CA VAL A 151 0.34 1.63 -11.14
C VAL A 151 0.25 3.09 -10.74
N TRP A 152 -0.04 3.94 -11.71
CA TRP A 152 -0.24 5.38 -11.52
C TRP A 152 -1.71 5.74 -11.75
N HIS A 153 -2.29 6.51 -10.83
CA HIS A 153 -3.64 7.04 -10.96
C HIS A 153 -3.62 8.55 -11.18
N SER A 154 -4.43 9.02 -12.13
CA SER A 154 -4.72 10.45 -12.31
C SER A 154 -6.22 10.68 -12.26
N ALA A 155 -6.61 11.90 -11.88
CA ALA A 155 -8.00 12.33 -11.87
C ALA A 155 -8.11 13.67 -12.61
N LEU A 156 -9.13 13.78 -13.47
CA LEU A 156 -9.48 15.00 -14.16
C LEU A 156 -10.91 15.39 -13.78
N PRO A 157 -11.12 16.51 -13.08
CA PRO A 157 -12.47 17.01 -12.80
C PRO A 157 -13.17 17.44 -14.10
N CYS A 158 -14.18 16.67 -14.52
CA CYS A 158 -14.94 16.94 -15.74
C CYS A 158 -16.34 17.49 -15.49
N HIS A 159 -16.94 17.22 -14.32
CA HIS A 159 -18.33 17.60 -13.99
C HIS A 159 -19.31 17.34 -15.16
N HIS A 160 -20.00 18.37 -15.64
CA HIS A 160 -20.97 18.29 -16.75
C HIS A 160 -20.32 18.07 -18.14
N LEU A 161 -18.99 18.09 -18.22
CA LEU A 161 -18.22 17.95 -19.46
C LEU A 161 -17.71 16.52 -19.70
N VAL A 162 -18.17 15.52 -18.94
CA VAL A 162 -17.72 14.12 -19.12
C VAL A 162 -17.97 13.59 -20.53
N ASN A 163 -19.09 13.97 -21.16
CA ASN A 163 -19.42 13.60 -22.54
C ASN A 163 -18.71 14.47 -23.59
N GLN A 164 -17.89 15.42 -23.16
CA GLN A 164 -17.13 16.30 -24.04
C GLN A 164 -15.67 15.86 -24.17
N LEU A 165 -15.27 14.77 -23.52
CA LEU A 165 -13.94 14.19 -23.62
C LEU A 165 -13.76 13.54 -24.98
N GLU A 166 -12.74 13.96 -25.72
CA GLU A 166 -12.41 13.43 -27.04
C GLU A 166 -11.31 12.36 -26.93
N SER A 167 -10.19 12.68 -26.29
CA SER A 167 -9.08 11.75 -26.13
C SER A 167 -8.18 12.12 -24.96
N THR A 168 -7.46 11.14 -24.41
CA THR A 168 -6.38 11.36 -23.44
C THR A 168 -5.11 10.75 -23.98
N THR A 169 -4.09 11.58 -24.21
CA THR A 169 -2.75 11.12 -24.54
C THR A 169 -1.92 10.99 -23.27
N VAL A 170 -1.28 9.84 -23.11
CA VAL A 170 -0.33 9.56 -22.04
C VAL A 170 1.08 9.60 -22.61
N SER A 171 1.96 10.36 -21.97
CA SER A 171 3.37 10.43 -22.33
C SER A 171 4.25 10.30 -21.10
N GLU A 172 5.47 9.82 -21.29
CA GLU A 172 6.48 9.84 -20.25
C GLU A 172 7.26 11.17 -20.33
N LYS A 173 7.34 11.91 -19.21
CA LYS A 173 8.18 13.09 -19.13
C LYS A 173 9.65 12.71 -18.90
N PRO A 174 10.59 13.27 -19.67
CA PRO A 174 12.01 13.03 -19.44
C PRO A 174 12.43 13.61 -18.10
N LEU A 175 13.18 12.82 -17.33
CA LEU A 175 13.82 13.29 -16.12
C LEU A 175 15.09 14.06 -16.48
N LEU A 176 15.05 15.39 -16.36
CA LEU A 176 16.18 16.28 -16.70
C LEU A 176 17.41 16.10 -15.79
N SER A 177 17.22 15.47 -14.61
CA SER A 177 18.31 15.10 -13.71
C SER A 177 18.01 13.74 -13.08
N VAL A 178 18.70 12.71 -13.58
CA VAL A 178 18.71 11.39 -12.97
C VAL A 178 20.01 11.27 -12.19
N LYS A 179 19.94 11.41 -10.87
CA LYS A 179 21.05 10.98 -10.01
C LYS A 179 20.96 9.48 -9.88
N THR A 180 21.89 8.74 -10.47
CA THR A 180 22.04 7.32 -10.18
C THR A 180 22.41 7.20 -8.71
N LYS A 181 21.49 6.67 -7.91
CA LYS A 181 21.77 6.38 -6.51
C LYS A 181 22.62 5.11 -6.49
N ALA A 182 23.80 5.17 -5.87
CA ALA A 182 24.51 3.96 -5.53
C ALA A 182 23.58 3.15 -4.62
N LEU A 183 23.22 1.94 -5.05
CA LEU A 183 22.44 1.06 -4.20
C LEU A 183 23.35 0.61 -3.05
N PRO A 184 22.86 0.59 -1.80
CA PRO A 184 23.57 -0.09 -0.74
C PRO A 184 23.83 -1.52 -1.20
N VAL A 185 25.09 -1.95 -1.12
CA VAL A 185 25.50 -3.31 -1.53
C VAL A 185 25.50 -4.25 -0.32
N GLN A 186 25.53 -3.67 0.89
CA GLN A 186 25.60 -4.39 2.14
C GLN A 186 24.62 -3.78 3.14
N PHE A 187 24.01 -4.65 3.93
CA PHE A 187 23.16 -4.30 5.06
C PHE A 187 23.63 -5.14 6.25
N PRO A 188 24.66 -4.70 6.99
CA PRO A 188 25.29 -5.53 8.03
C PRO A 188 24.31 -6.05 9.09
N GLU A 189 23.29 -5.26 9.41
CA GLU A 189 22.23 -5.62 10.35
C GLU A 189 21.25 -6.69 9.81
N TRP A 190 21.15 -6.85 8.50
CA TRP A 190 20.35 -7.90 7.85
C TRP A 190 21.22 -9.10 7.50
N GLU A 191 22.45 -8.91 7.04
CA GLU A 191 23.42 -9.97 6.78
C GLU A 191 23.74 -10.79 8.03
N ALA A 192 23.67 -10.20 9.23
CA ALA A 192 23.80 -10.93 10.48
C ALA A 192 22.60 -11.84 10.81
N LEU A 193 21.46 -11.64 10.15
CA LEU A 193 20.21 -12.39 10.35
C LEU A 193 19.97 -13.46 9.28
N LEU A 194 20.76 -13.45 8.19
CA LEU A 194 20.70 -14.40 7.06
C LEU A 194 21.69 -15.55 7.27
#